data_AF-B7P7D9-F1
#
_entry.id   AF-B7P7D9-F1
#
_cell.length_a   1.000
_cell.length_b   1.000
_cell.length_c   1.000
_cell.angle_alpha   90.00
_cell.angle_beta   90.00
_cell.angle_gamma   90.00
#
_symmetry.space_group_name_H-M   'P 1'
#
loop_
_entity.id
_entity.type
_entity.pdbx_description
1 polymer ?
#
loop_
_entity_poly.entity_id
_entity_poly.type
_entity_poly.pdbx_seq_one_letter_code
_entity_poly.pdbx_strand_id
1 'polypeptide(L)'
;KSDMPQFEYWTNRWNNGDTPWQLDGVYPLLEKNQDVILAGKQNARIFLPMCGKAPELKWFYGKGHRVVGVEFIETVARSYFVDNCLPLDEAK
;
A
#
# COMPACT_ATOMS: atom_id res chain seq x y z
N LYS A 1 5.01 -11.80 25.06
CA LYS A 1 5.05 -10.84 23.92
C LYS A 1 6.53 -10.56 23.68
N SER A 2 6.99 -10.54 22.43
CA SER A 2 8.40 -10.28 22.09
C SER A 2 8.87 -8.95 22.69
N ASP A 3 10.08 -8.90 23.24
CA ASP A 3 10.72 -7.68 23.77
C ASP A 3 11.19 -6.71 22.67
N MET A 4 11.07 -7.11 21.40
CA MET A 4 11.49 -6.31 20.25
C MET A 4 10.54 -5.12 20.00
N PRO A 5 11.05 -3.90 19.83
CA PRO A 5 10.26 -2.75 19.38
C PRO A 5 9.57 -3.02 18.04
N GLN A 6 8.34 -2.53 17.88
CA GLN A 6 7.54 -2.78 16.67
C GLN A 6 8.21 -2.27 15.39
N PHE A 7 8.86 -1.10 15.45
CA PHE A 7 9.60 -0.56 14.31
C PHE A 7 10.70 -1.52 13.85
N GLU A 8 11.49 -2.05 14.79
CA GLU A 8 12.57 -2.99 14.49
C GLU A 8 12.02 -4.31 13.94
N TYR A 9 10.93 -4.82 14.53
CA TYR A 9 10.25 -6.01 14.05
C TYR A 9 9.85 -5.88 12.57
N TRP A 10 9.12 -4.82 12.20
CA TRP A 10 8.67 -4.61 10.82
C TRP A 10 9.81 -4.29 9.86
N THR A 11 10.79 -3.50 10.31
CA THR A 11 11.99 -3.17 9.51
C THR A 11 12.77 -4.43 9.16
N ASN A 12 12.98 -5.32 10.13
CA ASN A 12 13.70 -6.58 9.92
C ASN A 12 12.98 -7.50 8.92
N ARG A 13 11.64 -7.58 8.98
CA ARG A 13 10.88 -8.39 8.03
C ARG A 13 10.99 -7.87 6.61
N TRP A 14 10.86 -6.55 6.40
CA TRP A 14 11.06 -5.93 5.09
C TRP A 14 12.48 -6.10 4.56
N ASN A 15 13.50 -5.87 5.40
CA ASN A 15 14.91 -6.00 5.01
C ASN A 15 15.29 -7.43 4.61
N ASN A 16 14.67 -8.43 5.26
CA ASN A 16 14.94 -9.85 5.00
C ASN A 16 14.05 -10.44 3.89
N GLY A 17 13.15 -9.65 3.29
CA GLY A 17 12.18 -10.14 2.32
C GLY A 17 11.13 -11.10 2.91
N ASP A 18 10.99 -11.13 4.24
CA ASP A 18 10.00 -11.94 4.95
C ASP A 18 8.64 -11.23 4.95
N THR A 19 8.05 -11.13 3.77
CA THR A 19 6.81 -10.38 3.51
C THR A 19 5.72 -11.27 2.90
N PRO A 20 5.26 -12.34 3.58
CA PRO A 20 4.27 -13.28 3.03
C PRO A 20 2.89 -12.66 2.79
N TRP A 21 2.64 -11.45 3.29
CA TRP A 21 1.43 -10.68 3.02
C TRP A 21 1.51 -9.85 1.73
N GLN A 22 2.69 -9.71 1.12
CA GLN A 22 2.81 -9.02 -0.15
C GLN A 22 2.29 -9.92 -1.27
N LEU A 23 1.49 -9.32 -2.14
CA LEU A 23 0.88 -9.97 -3.29
C LEU A 23 1.43 -9.29 -4.55
N ASP A 24 1.65 -10.09 -5.60
CA ASP A 24 2.08 -9.56 -6.91
C ASP A 24 0.96 -8.81 -7.64
N GLY A 25 -0.29 -8.97 -7.19
CA GLY A 25 -1.47 -8.36 -7.79
C GLY A 25 -2.51 -7.95 -6.75
N VAL A 26 -3.56 -7.28 -7.23
CA VAL A 26 -4.69 -6.83 -6.40
C VAL A 26 -5.34 -8.01 -5.70
N TYR A 27 -5.69 -7.83 -4.43
CA TYR A 27 -6.34 -8.87 -3.65
C TYR A 27 -7.65 -9.33 -4.33
N PRO A 28 -7.82 -10.62 -4.64
CA PRO A 28 -8.94 -11.09 -5.48
C PRO A 28 -10.33 -10.75 -4.92
N LEU A 29 -10.50 -10.75 -3.60
CA LEU A 29 -11.79 -10.38 -3.00
C LEU A 29 -12.05 -8.89 -3.06
N LEU A 30 -11.01 -8.04 -3.08
CA LEU A 30 -11.20 -6.61 -3.28
C LEU A 30 -11.69 -6.34 -4.69
N GLU A 31 -11.04 -6.94 -5.70
CA GLU A 31 -11.42 -6.79 -7.10
C GLU A 31 -12.85 -7.30 -7.35
N LYS A 32 -13.18 -8.48 -6.80
CA LYS A 32 -14.53 -9.07 -6.91
C LYS A 32 -15.62 -8.21 -6.29
N ASN A 33 -15.33 -7.51 -5.18
CA ASN A 33 -16.34 -6.75 -4.42
C ASN A 33 -16.24 -5.23 -4.66
N GLN A 34 -15.49 -4.79 -5.68
CA GLN A 34 -15.21 -3.37 -5.90
C GLN A 34 -16.47 -2.52 -6.07
N ASP A 35 -17.50 -3.05 -6.74
CA ASP A 35 -18.74 -2.32 -7.01
C ASP A 35 -19.51 -2.01 -5.72
N VAL A 36 -19.47 -2.94 -4.76
CA VAL A 36 -20.07 -2.76 -3.43
C VAL A 36 -19.28 -1.75 -2.61
N ILE A 37 -17.94 -1.85 -2.63
CA ILE A 37 -17.05 -0.98 -1.85
C ILE A 37 -17.12 0.47 -2.35
N LEU A 38 -17.08 0.66 -3.67
CA LEU A 38 -17.14 1.97 -4.29
C LEU A 38 -18.57 2.52 -4.28
N ALA A 39 -19.59 1.66 -4.31
CA ALA A 39 -21.00 2.03 -4.30
C ALA A 39 -21.32 3.12 -5.34
N GLY A 40 -20.81 2.95 -6.57
CA GLY A 40 -20.98 3.89 -7.67
C GLY A 40 -20.24 5.24 -7.54
N LYS A 41 -19.45 5.44 -6.47
CA LYS A 41 -18.70 6.70 -6.28
C LYS A 41 -17.59 6.83 -7.32
N GLN A 42 -17.67 7.90 -8.12
CA GLN A 42 -16.56 8.37 -8.93
C GLN A 42 -15.64 9.25 -8.07
N ASN A 43 -14.32 9.19 -8.26
CA ASN A 43 -13.34 9.98 -7.50
C ASN A 43 -13.44 9.86 -5.95
N ALA A 44 -13.77 8.65 -5.48
CA ALA A 44 -13.71 8.30 -4.07
C ALA A 44 -12.34 8.60 -3.45
N ARG A 45 -12.33 8.84 -2.13
CA ARG A 45 -11.10 8.89 -1.33
C ARG A 45 -10.89 7.51 -0.72
N ILE A 46 -9.78 6.87 -1.04
CA ILE A 46 -9.41 5.55 -0.57
C ILE A 46 -8.25 5.69 0.41
N PHE A 47 -8.36 5.05 1.56
CA PHE A 47 -7.32 5.04 2.59
C PHE A 47 -6.85 3.60 2.82
N LEU A 48 -5.54 3.36 2.69
CA LEU A 48 -4.90 2.07 2.92
C LEU A 48 -3.94 2.20 4.11
N PRO A 49 -4.34 1.77 5.31
CA PRO A 49 -3.44 1.76 6.46
C PRO A 49 -2.41 0.63 6.34
N MET A 50 -1.18 0.88 6.80
CA MET A 50 -0.07 -0.09 6.74
C MET A 50 0.11 -0.65 5.33
N CYS A 51 0.15 0.24 4.35
CA CYS A 51 -0.03 -0.16 2.95
C CYS A 51 1.14 -0.97 2.39
N GLY A 52 2.32 -0.95 3.00
CA GLY A 52 3.51 -1.57 2.42
C GLY A 52 3.68 -1.12 0.98
N LYS A 53 3.74 -2.10 0.07
CA LYS A 53 3.74 -1.90 -1.38
C LYS A 53 2.47 -2.41 -2.08
N ALA A 54 1.32 -2.37 -1.40
CA ALA A 54 0.03 -2.84 -1.89
C ALA A 54 -0.26 -2.44 -3.37
N PRO A 55 -0.44 -3.40 -4.29
CA PRO A 55 -0.84 -3.13 -5.69
C PRO A 55 -2.12 -2.30 -5.80
N GLU A 56 -3.00 -2.41 -4.81
CA GLU A 56 -4.26 -1.68 -4.66
C GLU A 56 -4.10 -0.17 -4.73
N LEU A 57 -2.98 0.37 -4.23
CA LEU A 57 -2.72 1.81 -4.24
C LEU A 57 -2.77 2.37 -5.68
N LYS A 58 -2.01 1.73 -6.59
CA LYS A 58 -1.96 2.10 -8.02
C LYS A 58 -3.24 1.71 -8.74
N TRP A 59 -3.85 0.60 -8.37
CA TRP A 59 -5.09 0.14 -8.98
C TRP A 59 -6.26 1.12 -8.75
N PHE A 60 -6.45 1.59 -7.52
CA PHE A 60 -7.46 2.61 -7.24
C PHE A 60 -7.11 3.97 -7.89
N TYR A 61 -5.83 4.35 -7.87
CA TYR A 61 -5.38 5.58 -8.51
C TYR A 61 -5.65 5.57 -10.02
N GLY A 62 -5.31 4.46 -10.71
CA GLY A 62 -5.54 4.29 -12.15
C GLY A 62 -7.02 4.27 -12.53
N LYS A 63 -7.93 3.97 -11.59
CA LYS A 63 -9.39 4.09 -11.75
C LYS A 63 -9.92 5.51 -11.54
N GLY A 64 -9.05 6.50 -11.27
CA GLY A 64 -9.43 7.89 -11.07
C GLY A 64 -9.86 8.22 -9.64
N HIS A 65 -9.48 7.40 -8.66
CA HIS A 65 -9.71 7.68 -7.24
C HIS A 65 -8.52 8.42 -6.61
N ARG A 66 -8.79 9.13 -5.51
CA ARG A 66 -7.74 9.73 -4.67
C ARG A 66 -7.33 8.71 -3.63
N VAL A 67 -6.04 8.42 -3.55
CA VAL A 67 -5.53 7.35 -2.70
C VAL A 67 -4.55 7.92 -1.68
N VAL A 68 -4.69 7.50 -0.43
CA VAL A 68 -3.77 7.82 0.66
C VAL A 68 -3.32 6.50 1.29
N GLY A 69 -2.02 6.23 1.25
CA GLY A 69 -1.37 5.15 1.96
C GLY A 69 -0.64 5.67 3.19
N VAL A 70 -0.65 4.90 4.28
CA VAL A 70 0.24 5.13 5.42
C VAL A 70 1.12 3.92 5.56
N GLU A 71 2.43 4.12 5.47
CA GLU A 71 3.45 3.11 5.66
C GLU A 71 4.43 3.58 6.73
N PHE A 72 4.85 2.65 7.60
CA PHE A 72 5.68 2.96 8.75
C PHE A 72 7.18 2.95 8.40
N ILE A 73 7.58 2.13 7.41
CA ILE A 73 8.96 1.99 6.99
C ILE A 73 9.23 2.86 5.76
N GLU A 74 9.96 3.96 5.96
CA GLU A 74 10.21 4.97 4.91
C GLU A 74 10.80 4.39 3.63
N THR A 75 11.75 3.46 3.72
CA THR A 75 12.38 2.83 2.55
C THR A 75 11.38 2.02 1.73
N VAL A 76 10.39 1.40 2.36
CA VAL A 76 9.29 0.67 1.72
C VAL A 76 8.37 1.67 1.00
N ALA A 77 8.00 2.75 1.68
CA ALA A 77 7.17 3.81 1.12
C ALA A 77 7.83 4.46 -0.11
N ARG A 78 9.11 4.82 -0.04
CA ARG A 78 9.86 5.40 -1.17
C ARG A 78 9.99 4.42 -2.33
N SER A 79 10.36 3.16 -2.04
CA SER A 79 10.56 2.16 -3.10
C SER A 79 9.27 1.80 -3.83
N TYR A 80 8.10 1.91 -3.19
CA TYR A 80 6.81 1.76 -3.88
C TYR A 80 6.68 2.63 -5.14
N PHE A 81 7.09 3.90 -5.07
CA PHE A 81 7.01 4.82 -6.22
C PHE A 81 7.95 4.40 -7.35
N VAL A 82 9.19 4.02 -6.99
CA VAL A 82 10.20 3.55 -7.96
C VAL A 82 9.71 2.28 -8.65
N ASP A 83 9.28 1.28 -7.87
CA ASP A 83 8.82 -0.02 -8.37
C ASP A 83 7.62 0.10 -9.32
N ASN A 84 6.81 1.16 -9.14
CA ASN A 84 5.62 1.40 -9.94
C ASN A 84 5.80 2.44 -11.06
N CYS A 85 7.02 2.96 -11.26
CA CYS A 85 7.34 4.04 -12.19
C CYS A 85 6.46 5.29 -11.96
N LEU A 86 6.23 5.65 -10.70
CA LEU A 86 5.45 6.83 -10.31
C LEU A 86 6.39 7.97 -9.92
N PRO A 87 6.05 9.23 -10.24
CA PRO A 87 6.78 10.38 -9.73
C PRO A 87 6.66 10.45 -8.20
N LEU A 88 7.76 10.80 -7.54
CA LEU A 88 7.82 11.03 -6.10
C LEU A 88 8.08 12.52 -5.85
N ASP A 89 7.08 13.20 -5.27
CA ASP A 89 7.19 14.56 -4.77
C ASP A 89 7.16 14.53 -3.24
N GLU A 90 8.21 15.06 -2.60
CA GLU A 90 8.32 15.12 -1.14
C GLU A 90 8.04 16.54 -0.64
N ALA A 91 7.17 16.68 0.34
CA ALA A 91 6.97 17.95 1.03
C ALA A 91 8.23 18.27 1.87
N LYS A 92 8.71 19.52 1.76
CA LYS A 92 9.82 20.04 2.58
C LYS A 92 9.38 20.36 4.00
#